data_AF-A0A8T2PV39-F1
#
_entry.id   AF-A0A8T2PV39-F1
#
_cell.length_a   1.000
_cell.length_b   1.000
_cell.length_c   1.000
_cell.angle_alpha   90.00
_cell.angle_beta   90.00
_cell.angle_gamma   90.00
#
_symmetry.space_group_name_H-M   'P 1'
#
loop_
_entity.id
_entity.type
_entity.pdbx_description
1 polymer ?
#
loop_
_entity_poly.entity_id
_entity_poly.type
_entity_poly.pdbx_seq_one_letter_code
_entity_poly.pdbx_strand_id
1 'polypeptide(L)'
;MLADDVLVQGRAMRLTALLAMAARVKVPPDYRFGTNRPWTIAAQRLNPPSKRRRKVFVENIPHEDWSVFRGDTVEVLSGKDKGKQGKVTQVFRNRNWVILEGFNTHYRYIGKSDGYRGTYIASEAPLLLKHISLVDPTDRKPTEVEWRFTEEGEKVRVSVRTGRIIPRPVVQRKDGIVPAQWKDGPKDTASEHALEKTYTPSLRTLEEEVMENLGIEEPRRARKTYWY
;
A
#
# COMPACT_ATOMS: atom_id res chain seq x y z
N MET A 1 37.01 14.31 -28.14
CA MET A 1 35.77 13.82 -28.76
C MET A 1 35.94 12.35 -29.01
N LEU A 2 35.27 11.51 -28.24
CA LEU A 2 34.69 10.22 -28.63
C LEU A 2 33.96 9.72 -27.37
N ALA A 3 32.66 9.47 -27.55
CA ALA A 3 31.66 9.39 -26.51
C ALA A 3 31.73 8.09 -25.70
N ASP A 4 31.41 8.23 -24.41
CA ASP A 4 31.14 7.14 -23.47
C ASP A 4 29.82 6.44 -23.82
N ASP A 5 29.90 5.25 -24.41
CA ASP A 5 28.77 4.32 -24.52
C ASP A 5 28.65 3.48 -23.23
N VAL A 6 28.05 4.07 -22.20
CA VAL A 6 27.58 3.32 -21.03
C VAL A 6 26.24 2.69 -21.41
N LEU A 7 26.31 1.48 -21.96
CA LEU A 7 25.14 0.61 -22.17
C LEU A 7 24.44 0.33 -20.84
N VAL A 8 23.31 1.01 -20.64
CA VAL A 8 22.29 0.68 -19.64
C VAL A 8 21.75 -0.71 -19.96
N GLN A 9 22.37 -1.74 -19.39
CA GLN A 9 21.77 -3.08 -19.34
C GLN A 9 20.56 -3.04 -18.39
N GLY A 10 19.41 -2.62 -18.93
CA GLY A 10 18.11 -2.85 -18.33
C GLY A 10 17.90 -4.35 -18.18
N ARG A 11 18.12 -4.87 -16.97
CA ARG A 11 17.85 -6.25 -16.62
C ARG A 11 16.34 -6.47 -16.69
N ALA A 12 15.83 -6.86 -17.85
CA ALA A 12 14.44 -7.25 -18.03
C ALA A 12 14.07 -8.30 -16.98
N MET A 13 13.10 -7.99 -16.12
CA MET A 13 12.62 -8.94 -15.13
C MET A 13 12.03 -10.15 -15.85
N ARG A 14 12.52 -11.35 -15.51
CA ARG A 14 12.00 -12.61 -16.07
C ARG A 14 10.48 -12.66 -15.88
N LEU A 15 9.75 -13.12 -16.89
CA LEU A 15 8.27 -13.17 -16.91
C LEU A 15 7.69 -13.92 -15.70
N THR A 16 8.44 -14.88 -15.14
CA THR A 16 8.13 -15.57 -13.87
C THR A 16 8.14 -14.64 -12.65
N ALA A 17 9.00 -13.64 -12.60
CA ALA A 17 9.04 -12.64 -11.53
C ALA A 17 7.86 -11.66 -11.64
N LEU A 18 7.46 -11.28 -12.85
CA LEU A 18 6.27 -10.45 -13.10
C LEU A 18 4.98 -11.21 -12.71
N LEU A 19 4.85 -12.47 -13.10
CA LEU A 19 3.71 -13.31 -12.73
C LEU A 19 3.64 -13.57 -11.21
N ALA A 20 4.79 -13.77 -10.57
CA ALA A 20 4.88 -13.92 -9.11
C ALA A 20 4.56 -12.61 -8.36
N MET A 21 4.77 -11.44 -8.97
CA MET A 21 4.31 -10.16 -8.42
C MET A 21 2.80 -9.97 -8.53
N ALA A 22 2.16 -10.59 -9.53
CA ALA A 22 0.70 -10.56 -9.72
C ALA A 22 -0.06 -11.58 -8.84
N ALA A 23 0.60 -12.63 -8.37
CA ALA A 23 -0.02 -13.67 -7.55
C ALA A 23 -0.39 -13.14 -6.14
N ARG A 24 -1.64 -13.39 -5.72
CA ARG A 24 -2.08 -13.11 -4.34
C ARG A 24 -1.29 -13.97 -3.36
N VAL A 25 -0.55 -13.33 -2.48
CA VAL A 25 0.29 -13.98 -1.48
C VAL A 25 -0.59 -14.58 -0.40
N LYS A 26 -0.73 -15.91 -0.36
CA LYS A 26 -1.44 -16.62 0.72
C LYS A 26 -0.48 -16.91 1.86
N VAL A 27 -0.70 -16.28 3.00
CA VAL A 27 0.08 -16.52 4.24
C VAL A 27 -0.64 -17.51 5.15
N PRO A 28 0.09 -18.32 5.94
CA PRO A 28 -0.52 -19.17 6.97
C PRO A 28 -1.32 -18.36 8.01
N PRO A 29 -2.33 -18.94 8.67
CA PRO A 29 -3.12 -18.24 9.69
C PRO A 29 -2.28 -17.68 10.84
N ASP A 30 -1.25 -18.40 11.27
CA ASP A 30 -0.35 -18.02 12.37
C ASP A 30 0.90 -17.24 11.88
N TYR A 31 0.81 -16.61 10.70
CA TYR A 31 1.94 -15.86 10.14
C TYR A 31 2.31 -14.66 11.02
N ARG A 32 3.59 -14.60 11.44
CA ARG A 32 4.11 -13.49 12.23
C ARG A 32 4.53 -12.34 11.31
N PHE A 33 3.67 -11.34 11.19
CA PHE A 33 4.00 -10.10 10.48
C PHE A 33 5.20 -9.38 11.12
N GLY A 34 6.11 -8.94 10.26
CA GLY A 34 7.27 -8.12 10.61
C GLY A 34 7.25 -6.80 9.84
N THR A 35 8.39 -6.13 9.78
CA THR A 35 8.56 -4.91 8.96
C THR A 35 8.67 -5.23 7.46
N ASN A 36 9.11 -6.44 7.13
CA ASN A 36 9.22 -6.91 5.74
C ASN A 36 7.86 -7.37 5.20
N ARG A 37 7.58 -7.01 3.94
CA ARG A 37 6.38 -7.49 3.21
C ARG A 37 6.43 -9.01 3.04
N PRO A 38 5.31 -9.75 3.18
CA PRO A 38 5.33 -11.22 3.22
C PRO A 38 5.94 -11.93 2.01
N TRP A 39 5.87 -11.34 0.82
CA TRP A 39 6.44 -11.92 -0.41
C TRP A 39 7.94 -11.66 -0.60
N THR A 40 8.58 -10.92 0.31
CA THR A 40 10.02 -10.64 0.20
C THR A 40 10.84 -11.86 0.62
N ILE A 41 11.99 -12.05 -0.02
CA ILE A 41 12.95 -13.12 0.34
C ILE A 41 13.34 -13.00 1.82
N ALA A 42 13.51 -11.79 2.34
CA ALA A 42 13.79 -11.56 3.76
C ALA A 42 12.67 -12.07 4.68
N ALA A 43 11.41 -11.81 4.34
CA ALA A 43 10.27 -12.32 5.09
C ALA A 43 10.19 -13.86 5.04
N GLN A 44 10.38 -14.46 3.85
CA GLN A 44 10.40 -15.92 3.68
C GLN A 44 11.51 -16.58 4.50
N ARG A 45 12.72 -15.99 4.56
CA ARG A 45 13.83 -16.48 5.40
C ARG A 45 13.51 -16.39 6.89
N LEU A 46 12.85 -15.32 7.34
CA LEU A 46 12.48 -15.14 8.75
C LEU A 46 11.32 -16.05 9.19
N ASN A 47 10.40 -16.29 8.26
CA ASN A 47 9.16 -17.05 8.47
C ASN A 47 9.08 -18.21 7.45
N PRO A 48 9.98 -19.22 7.54
CA PRO A 48 9.87 -20.40 6.69
C PRO A 48 8.62 -21.21 7.07
N PRO A 49 7.98 -21.93 6.13
CA PRO A 49 6.72 -22.64 6.38
C PRO A 49 6.74 -23.64 7.54
N SER A 50 7.90 -24.24 7.83
CA SER A 50 8.10 -25.20 8.93
C SER A 50 8.12 -24.57 10.32
N LYS A 51 8.36 -23.25 10.42
CA LYS A 51 8.59 -22.58 11.70
C LYS A 51 7.28 -22.16 12.36
N ARG A 52 6.89 -22.91 13.40
CA ARG A 52 5.76 -22.55 14.27
C ARG A 52 6.24 -21.70 15.45
N ARG A 53 5.49 -20.65 15.79
CA ARG A 53 5.76 -19.77 16.93
C ARG A 53 4.46 -19.49 17.68
N ARG A 54 4.56 -19.08 18.94
CA ARG A 54 3.40 -18.58 19.68
C ARG A 54 2.82 -17.34 18.97
N LYS A 55 1.49 -17.27 18.89
CA LYS A 55 0.77 -16.14 18.32
C LYS A 55 1.02 -14.89 19.17
N VAL A 56 1.26 -13.77 18.50
CA VAL A 56 1.33 -12.46 19.15
C VAL A 56 -0.09 -11.94 19.23
N PHE A 57 -0.60 -11.76 20.45
CA PHE A 57 -1.90 -11.12 20.65
C PHE A 57 -1.75 -9.62 20.42
N VAL A 58 -2.63 -9.08 19.59
CA VAL A 58 -2.68 -7.67 19.20
C VAL A 58 -4.10 -7.21 19.41
N GLU A 59 -4.26 -6.00 19.93
CA GLU A 59 -5.57 -5.38 20.08
C GLU A 59 -6.23 -5.21 18.70
N ASN A 60 -7.48 -5.64 18.60
CA ASN A 60 -8.23 -5.51 17.37
C ASN A 60 -8.74 -4.07 17.26
N ILE A 61 -8.16 -3.30 16.34
CA ILE A 61 -8.61 -1.94 16.03
C ILE A 61 -9.32 -2.03 14.67
N PRO A 62 -10.61 -1.69 14.57
CA PRO A 62 -11.35 -1.78 13.33
C PRO A 62 -10.83 -0.77 12.30
N HIS A 63 -11.26 -0.94 11.05
CA HIS A 63 -10.66 -0.19 9.97
C HIS A 63 -10.99 1.31 10.05
N GLU A 64 -12.17 1.60 10.57
CA GLU A 64 -12.85 2.87 10.65
C GLU A 64 -12.33 3.76 11.78
N ASP A 65 -11.80 3.17 12.86
CA ASP A 65 -11.38 3.89 14.07
C ASP A 65 -9.89 4.26 14.05
N TRP A 66 -9.14 3.64 13.15
CA TRP A 66 -7.69 3.86 13.04
C TRP A 66 -7.36 5.29 12.64
N SER A 67 -6.73 6.02 13.55
CA SER A 67 -6.53 7.46 13.42
C SER A 67 -5.23 7.88 12.73
N VAL A 68 -4.19 7.05 12.66
CA VAL A 68 -2.85 7.47 12.20
C VAL A 68 -2.52 7.00 10.78
N PHE A 69 -2.26 7.90 9.85
CA PHE A 69 -1.92 7.58 8.47
C PHE A 69 -0.45 7.88 8.15
N ARG A 70 0.03 7.29 7.05
CA ARG A 70 1.35 7.64 6.50
C ARG A 70 1.36 9.14 6.20
N GLY A 71 2.45 9.81 6.58
CA GLY A 71 2.64 11.24 6.36
C GLY A 71 2.16 12.14 7.48
N ASP A 72 1.43 11.62 8.48
CA ASP A 72 1.05 12.40 9.65
C ASP A 72 2.27 12.78 10.50
N THR A 73 2.15 13.90 11.21
CA THR A 73 3.12 14.30 12.24
C THR A 73 2.61 13.85 13.60
N VAL A 74 3.44 13.11 14.32
CA VAL A 74 3.11 12.53 15.63
C VAL A 74 4.21 12.82 16.63
N GLU A 75 3.85 12.82 17.90
CA GLU A 75 4.78 12.94 19.03
C GLU A 75 4.94 11.59 19.72
N VAL A 76 6.17 11.26 20.12
CA VAL A 76 6.47 10.03 20.85
C VAL A 76 6.21 10.23 22.35
N LEU A 77 5.30 9.44 22.91
CA LEU A 77 4.90 9.51 24.32
C LEU A 77 5.84 8.71 25.25
N SER A 78 6.43 7.62 24.74
CA SER A 78 7.27 6.72 25.53
C SER A 78 8.44 6.15 24.72
N GLY A 79 9.52 5.80 25.42
CA GLY A 79 10.75 5.24 24.84
C GLY A 79 11.91 6.24 24.78
N LYS A 80 12.94 5.89 24.02
CA LYS A 80 14.21 6.64 23.92
C LYS A 80 14.03 8.08 23.44
N ASP A 81 13.09 8.29 22.52
CA ASP A 81 12.87 9.58 21.86
C ASP A 81 11.60 10.31 22.36
N LYS A 82 11.24 10.10 23.63
CA LYS A 82 10.06 10.73 24.24
C LYS A 82 10.07 12.27 24.08
N GLY A 83 8.92 12.83 23.75
CA GLY A 83 8.67 14.28 23.61
C GLY A 83 9.14 14.87 22.27
N LYS A 84 9.74 14.05 21.39
CA LYS A 84 10.13 14.49 20.05
C LYS A 84 9.01 14.22 19.05
N GLN A 85 8.92 15.08 18.04
CA GLN A 85 7.93 14.99 16.96
C GLN A 85 8.57 14.47 15.68
N GLY A 86 7.86 13.58 14.99
CA GLY A 86 8.32 12.92 13.79
C GLY A 86 7.21 12.62 12.81
N LYS A 87 7.61 12.38 11.55
CA LYS A 87 6.68 12.05 10.47
C LYS A 87 6.52 10.53 10.36
N VAL A 88 5.29 10.09 10.08
CA VAL A 88 4.98 8.67 9.89
C VAL A 88 5.39 8.21 8.50
N THR A 89 6.34 7.28 8.42
CA THR A 89 6.83 6.71 7.15
C THR A 89 6.05 5.47 6.75
N GLN A 90 5.76 4.57 7.69
CA GLN A 90 5.04 3.32 7.41
C GLN A 90 4.10 2.94 8.54
N VAL A 91 2.98 2.29 8.18
CA VAL A 91 1.96 1.81 9.11
C VAL A 91 1.71 0.33 8.86
N PHE A 92 1.65 -0.46 9.92
CA PHE A 92 1.44 -1.90 9.92
C PHE A 92 0.25 -2.24 10.83
N ARG A 93 -0.94 -2.36 10.23
CA ARG A 93 -2.19 -2.59 10.96
C ARG A 93 -2.23 -3.97 11.64
N ASN A 94 -1.62 -5.00 11.04
CA ASN A 94 -1.62 -6.36 11.62
C ASN A 94 -0.99 -6.45 13.01
N ARG A 95 -0.13 -5.49 13.39
CA ARG A 95 0.56 -5.47 14.69
C ARG A 95 0.43 -4.14 15.43
N ASN A 96 -0.45 -3.25 14.95
CA ASN A 96 -0.60 -1.88 15.44
C ASN A 96 0.73 -1.13 15.53
N TRP A 97 1.58 -1.31 14.52
CA TRP A 97 2.93 -0.75 14.47
C TRP A 97 3.01 0.43 13.52
N VAL A 98 3.84 1.40 13.88
CA VAL A 98 4.12 2.60 13.11
C VAL A 98 5.63 2.83 13.09
N ILE A 99 6.18 3.17 11.92
CA ILE A 99 7.58 3.58 11.77
C ILE A 99 7.61 5.08 11.53
N LEU A 100 8.43 5.77 12.31
CA LEU A 100 8.66 7.21 12.23
C LEU A 100 10.04 7.48 11.65
N GLU A 101 10.17 8.55 10.87
CA GLU A 101 11.41 8.94 10.20
C GLU A 101 12.49 9.37 11.20
N GLY A 102 13.59 8.61 11.28
CA GLY A 102 14.72 8.94 12.17
C GLY A 102 14.49 8.72 13.67
N PHE A 103 13.39 8.09 14.07
CA PHE A 103 13.07 7.82 15.49
C PHE A 103 13.17 6.35 15.86
N ASN A 104 13.40 6.08 17.14
CA ASN A 104 13.57 4.73 17.68
C ASN A 104 14.59 3.91 16.87
N THR A 105 15.70 4.57 16.50
CA THR A 105 16.69 3.99 15.60
C THR A 105 17.68 3.13 16.35
N HIS A 106 18.04 2.00 15.74
CA HIS A 106 19.19 1.18 16.10
C HIS A 106 20.16 1.15 14.94
N TYR A 107 21.45 1.02 15.22
CA TYR A 107 22.45 0.97 14.17
C TYR A 107 22.70 -0.48 13.71
N ARG A 108 22.88 -0.66 12.40
CA ARG A 108 23.23 -1.95 11.80
C ARG A 108 24.15 -1.76 10.61
N TYR A 109 24.90 -2.81 10.30
CA TYR A 109 25.75 -2.84 9.09
C TYR A 109 24.95 -3.37 7.90
N ILE A 110 25.08 -2.70 6.75
CA ILE A 110 24.45 -3.09 5.48
C ILE A 110 25.55 -3.38 4.44
N GLY A 111 25.29 -4.32 3.52
CA GLY A 111 26.21 -4.63 2.43
C GLY A 111 27.46 -5.39 2.85
N LYS A 112 27.43 -6.14 3.95
CA LYS A 112 28.55 -6.96 4.41
C LYS A 112 28.88 -8.06 3.39
N SER A 113 30.14 -8.14 2.98
CA SER A 113 30.69 -9.18 2.11
C SER A 113 31.97 -9.75 2.70
N ASP A 114 32.50 -10.83 2.12
CA ASP A 114 33.85 -11.29 2.47
C ASP A 114 34.85 -10.18 2.08
N GLY A 115 35.67 -9.73 3.02
CA GLY A 115 36.58 -8.57 2.85
C GLY A 115 36.01 -7.16 3.13
N TYR A 116 34.68 -6.97 3.26
CA TYR A 116 34.09 -5.67 3.61
C TYR A 116 33.13 -5.79 4.80
N ARG A 117 33.43 -5.05 5.88
CA ARG A 117 32.63 -5.09 7.13
C ARG A 117 31.20 -4.57 6.96
N GLY A 118 30.91 -3.83 5.89
CA GLY A 118 29.62 -3.18 5.64
C GLY A 118 29.61 -1.71 6.06
N THR A 119 28.60 -0.98 5.61
CA THR A 119 28.39 0.43 5.98
C THR A 119 27.53 0.51 7.24
N TYR A 120 27.93 1.33 8.21
CA TYR A 120 27.17 1.56 9.45
C TYR A 120 26.02 2.54 9.18
N ILE A 121 24.78 2.07 9.35
CA ILE A 121 23.58 2.84 9.02
C ILE A 121 22.58 2.77 10.18
N ALA A 122 21.93 3.89 10.47
CA ALA A 122 20.80 3.96 11.40
C ALA A 122 19.55 3.36 10.74
N SER A 123 18.92 2.41 11.40
CA SER A 123 17.70 1.75 10.95
C SER A 123 16.58 2.01 11.95
N GLU A 124 15.44 2.50 11.46
CA GLU A 124 14.29 2.77 12.31
C GLU A 124 13.65 1.47 12.80
N ALA A 125 13.11 1.48 14.02
CA ALA A 125 12.36 0.37 14.57
C ALA A 125 10.89 0.76 14.81
N PRO A 126 9.94 -0.17 14.65
CA PRO A 126 8.53 0.11 14.82
C PRO A 126 8.19 0.46 16.27
N LEU A 127 7.29 1.42 16.43
CA LEU A 127 6.62 1.78 17.68
C LEU A 127 5.18 1.26 17.66
N LEU A 128 4.62 1.00 18.84
CA LEU A 128 3.19 0.70 18.97
C LEU A 128 2.36 1.98 18.85
N LEU A 129 1.14 1.86 18.34
CA LEU A 129 0.21 2.99 18.20
C LEU A 129 -0.02 3.73 19.53
N LYS A 130 -0.03 3.02 20.66
CA LYS A 130 -0.20 3.60 22.00
C LYS A 130 0.96 4.47 22.48
N HIS A 131 2.13 4.33 21.87
CA HIS A 131 3.33 5.09 22.26
C HIS A 131 3.47 6.40 21.49
N ILE A 132 2.50 6.73 20.64
CA ILE A 132 2.48 7.93 19.82
C ILE A 132 1.14 8.65 19.95
N SER A 133 1.16 9.97 19.79
CA SER A 133 -0.04 10.81 19.74
C SER A 133 0.02 11.73 18.53
N LEU A 134 -1.13 12.03 17.91
CA LEU A 134 -1.20 12.98 16.82
C LEU A 134 -0.97 14.39 17.34
N VAL A 135 -0.19 15.16 16.59
CA VAL A 135 0.09 16.56 16.90
C VAL A 135 -0.98 17.43 16.26
N ASP A 136 -1.56 18.34 17.04
CA ASP A 136 -2.49 19.33 16.50
C ASP A 136 -1.74 20.35 15.64
N PRO A 137 -2.16 20.61 14.39
CA PRO A 137 -1.50 21.58 13.52
C PRO A 137 -1.50 23.02 14.05
N THR A 138 -2.41 23.38 14.96
CA THR A 138 -2.56 24.76 15.47
C THR A 138 -1.48 25.12 16.47
N ASP A 139 -1.28 24.26 17.46
CA ASP A 139 -0.48 24.57 18.64
C ASP A 139 0.70 23.61 18.85
N ARG A 140 0.85 22.64 17.92
CA ARG A 140 1.96 21.68 17.85
C ARG A 140 2.15 20.87 19.13
N LYS A 141 1.07 20.62 19.87
CA LYS A 141 1.08 19.79 21.06
C LYS A 141 0.38 18.46 20.80
N PRO A 142 0.70 17.40 21.56
CA PRO A 142 0.09 16.09 21.39
C PRO A 142 -1.38 16.14 21.81
N THR A 143 -2.24 15.48 21.03
CA THR A 143 -3.70 15.47 21.26
C THR A 143 -4.32 14.11 21.05
N GLU A 144 -5.42 13.88 21.77
CA GLU A 144 -6.37 12.83 21.45
C GLU A 144 -7.25 13.27 20.30
N VAL A 145 -7.64 12.29 19.48
CA VAL A 145 -8.36 12.51 18.23
C VAL A 145 -9.59 11.63 18.22
N GLU A 146 -10.72 12.25 17.86
CA GLU A 146 -12.00 11.59 17.64
C GLU A 146 -12.41 11.71 16.17
N TRP A 147 -13.20 10.75 15.71
CA TRP A 147 -13.79 10.81 14.38
C TRP A 147 -15.15 11.49 14.45
N ARG A 148 -15.36 12.51 13.62
CA ARG A 148 -16.64 13.22 13.47
C ARG A 148 -17.01 13.32 11.98
N PHE A 149 -18.28 13.59 11.71
CA PHE A 149 -18.77 13.88 10.36
C PHE A 149 -18.92 15.38 10.18
N THR A 150 -18.51 15.89 9.01
CA THR A 150 -18.81 17.27 8.61
C THR A 150 -20.25 17.40 8.12
N GLU A 151 -20.73 18.63 7.96
CA GLU A 151 -22.05 18.92 7.39
C GLU A 151 -22.20 18.38 5.95
N GLU A 152 -21.09 18.28 5.22
CA GLU A 152 -21.00 17.71 3.87
C GLU A 152 -21.03 16.16 3.86
N GLY A 153 -21.01 15.53 5.05
CA GLY A 153 -21.02 14.08 5.22
C GLY A 153 -19.63 13.43 5.18
N GLU A 154 -18.55 14.19 5.12
CA GLU A 154 -17.19 13.66 5.13
C GLU A 154 -16.75 13.25 6.54
N LYS A 155 -16.19 12.03 6.67
CA LYS A 155 -15.64 11.56 7.95
C LYS A 155 -14.25 12.16 8.17
N VAL A 156 -14.12 13.03 9.16
CA VAL A 156 -12.88 13.76 9.48
C VAL A 156 -12.38 13.46 10.89
N ARG A 157 -11.08 13.64 11.08
CA ARG A 157 -10.43 13.56 12.40
C ARG A 157 -10.47 14.92 13.07
N VAL A 158 -10.90 14.98 14.31
CA VAL A 158 -11.00 16.23 15.09
C VAL A 158 -10.16 16.10 16.36
N SER A 159 -9.37 17.13 16.66
CA SER A 159 -8.64 17.21 17.92
C SER A 159 -9.61 17.48 19.06
N VAL A 160 -9.58 16.65 20.10
CA VAL A 160 -10.44 16.82 21.29
C VAL A 160 -10.12 18.12 22.03
N ARG A 161 -8.86 18.56 21.98
CA ARG A 161 -8.39 19.71 22.78
C ARG A 161 -8.75 21.06 22.18
N THR A 162 -8.62 21.23 20.87
CA THR A 162 -8.89 22.50 20.17
C THR A 162 -10.16 22.46 19.33
N GLY A 163 -10.76 21.28 19.13
CA GLY A 163 -11.88 21.07 18.22
C GLY A 163 -11.51 21.20 16.75
N ARG A 164 -10.21 21.33 16.41
CA ARG A 164 -9.80 21.56 15.02
C ARG A 164 -9.70 20.26 14.23
N ILE A 165 -10.06 20.35 12.95
CA ILE A 165 -9.96 19.25 12.00
C ILE A 165 -8.49 18.99 11.66
N ILE A 166 -8.06 17.73 11.79
CA ILE A 166 -6.75 17.23 11.36
C ILE A 166 -6.92 16.56 9.99
N PRO A 167 -6.55 17.25 8.88
CA PRO A 167 -6.77 16.72 7.54
C PRO A 167 -5.95 15.45 7.31
N ARG A 168 -6.41 14.60 6.39
CA ARG A 168 -5.63 13.43 5.97
C ARG A 168 -4.42 13.91 5.13
N PRO A 169 -3.19 13.45 5.44
CA PRO A 169 -2.00 13.87 4.70
C PRO A 169 -2.06 13.35 3.26
N VAL A 170 -1.59 14.17 2.32
CA VAL A 170 -1.41 13.74 0.93
C VAL A 170 -0.23 12.79 0.86
N VAL A 171 -0.49 11.54 0.46
CA VAL A 171 0.51 10.49 0.36
C VAL A 171 0.73 10.13 -1.09
N GLN A 172 1.99 9.93 -1.48
CA GLN A 172 2.32 9.39 -2.79
C GLN A 172 1.67 8.02 -2.99
N ARG A 173 1.09 7.80 -4.17
CA ARG A 173 0.47 6.52 -4.53
C ARG A 173 1.51 5.40 -4.45
N LYS A 174 1.08 4.20 -4.07
CA LYS A 174 1.95 3.02 -3.98
C LYS A 174 2.60 2.67 -5.33
N ASP A 175 1.92 3.01 -6.42
CA ASP A 175 2.34 2.75 -7.80
C ASP A 175 3.46 3.69 -8.26
N GLY A 176 3.74 4.76 -7.50
CA GLY A 176 4.75 5.78 -7.83
C GLY A 176 4.33 6.76 -8.93
N ILE A 177 3.17 6.56 -9.56
CA ILE A 177 2.66 7.42 -10.62
C ILE A 177 2.09 8.70 -10.03
N VAL A 178 2.51 9.84 -10.59
CA VAL A 178 1.95 11.16 -10.31
C VAL A 178 1.03 11.52 -11.49
N PRO A 179 -0.32 11.50 -11.31
CA PRO A 179 -1.25 11.69 -12.42
C PRO A 179 -1.04 12.99 -13.21
N ALA A 180 -0.70 14.09 -12.52
CA ALA A 180 -0.44 15.38 -13.16
C ALA A 180 0.78 15.41 -14.11
N GLN A 181 1.67 14.43 -14.00
CA GLN A 181 2.87 14.29 -14.84
C GLN A 181 2.73 13.15 -15.86
N TRP A 182 1.57 12.50 -15.91
CA TRP A 182 1.33 11.37 -16.80
C TRP A 182 1.33 11.83 -18.26
N LYS A 183 1.94 11.03 -19.13
CA LYS A 183 1.94 11.20 -20.57
C LYS A 183 1.57 9.87 -21.19
N ASP A 184 0.60 9.88 -22.09
CA ASP A 184 0.11 8.67 -22.72
C ASP A 184 1.19 8.06 -23.63
N GLY A 185 1.43 6.76 -23.44
CA GLY A 185 2.31 5.98 -24.28
C GLY A 185 1.60 5.49 -25.56
N PRO A 186 2.34 4.80 -26.45
CA PRO A 186 1.78 4.30 -27.72
C PRO A 186 0.70 3.22 -27.57
N LYS A 187 0.54 2.65 -26.38
CA LYS A 187 -0.47 1.61 -26.07
C LYS A 187 -1.51 2.08 -25.06
N ASP A 188 -1.44 3.34 -24.64
CA ASP A 188 -2.41 3.91 -23.71
C ASP A 188 -3.53 4.57 -24.50
N THR A 189 -4.77 4.25 -24.16
CA THR A 189 -5.95 4.85 -24.79
C THR A 189 -6.18 6.26 -24.25
N ALA A 190 -6.39 7.23 -25.14
CA ALA A 190 -6.74 8.59 -24.76
C ALA A 190 -8.04 8.61 -23.92
N SER A 191 -8.12 9.57 -22.99
CA SER A 191 -9.25 9.68 -22.05
C SER A 191 -10.59 9.90 -22.74
N GLU A 192 -10.59 10.59 -23.89
CA GLU A 192 -11.80 10.89 -24.66
C GLU A 192 -12.46 9.61 -25.18
N HIS A 193 -11.68 8.73 -25.82
CA HIS A 193 -12.17 7.43 -26.32
C HIS A 193 -12.61 6.49 -25.18
N ALA A 194 -11.94 6.56 -24.02
CA ALA A 194 -12.28 5.71 -22.89
C ALA A 194 -13.58 6.14 -22.18
N LEU A 195 -13.95 7.42 -22.25
CA LEU A 195 -15.16 7.97 -21.64
C LEU A 195 -16.35 8.04 -22.61
N GLU A 196 -16.13 7.77 -23.89
CA GLU A 196 -17.15 7.73 -24.90
C GLU A 196 -18.25 6.71 -24.54
N LYS A 197 -19.50 7.18 -24.46
CA LYS A 197 -20.66 6.34 -24.14
C LYS A 197 -21.14 5.63 -25.40
N THR A 198 -20.54 4.48 -25.69
CA THR A 198 -20.88 3.65 -26.86
C THR A 198 -21.99 2.64 -26.57
N TYR A 199 -22.21 2.29 -25.30
CA TYR A 199 -23.21 1.27 -24.92
C TYR A 199 -24.64 1.78 -25.03
N THR A 200 -25.44 1.12 -25.86
CA THR A 200 -26.90 1.29 -25.93
C THR A 200 -27.59 0.09 -25.31
N PRO A 201 -28.44 0.26 -24.27
CA PRO A 201 -29.11 -0.87 -23.63
C PRO A 201 -30.10 -1.53 -24.60
N SER A 202 -29.92 -2.84 -24.81
CA SER A 202 -30.77 -3.65 -25.69
C SER A 202 -31.22 -4.93 -24.96
N LEU A 203 -32.24 -5.62 -25.51
CA LEU A 203 -32.68 -6.93 -25.00
C LEU A 203 -31.94 -8.11 -25.66
N ARG A 204 -30.96 -7.81 -26.52
CA ARG A 204 -30.13 -8.81 -27.20
C ARG A 204 -28.93 -9.18 -26.34
N THR A 205 -28.43 -10.38 -26.52
CA THR A 205 -27.13 -10.78 -25.93
C THR A 205 -25.98 -10.21 -26.75
N LEU A 206 -24.79 -10.11 -26.15
CA LEU A 206 -23.58 -9.64 -26.84
C LEU A 206 -23.28 -10.52 -28.06
N GLU A 207 -23.44 -11.83 -27.92
CA GLU A 207 -23.20 -12.81 -28.96
C GLU A 207 -24.15 -12.60 -30.15
N GLU A 208 -25.44 -12.39 -29.89
CA GLU A 208 -26.44 -12.09 -30.93
C GLU A 208 -26.12 -10.80 -31.68
N GLU A 209 -25.80 -9.72 -30.96
CA GLU A 209 -25.47 -8.42 -31.55
C GLU A 209 -24.18 -8.48 -32.38
N VAL A 210 -23.16 -9.18 -31.89
CA VAL A 210 -21.90 -9.38 -32.63
C VAL A 210 -22.12 -10.24 -33.87
N MET A 211 -22.93 -11.31 -33.79
CA MET A 211 -23.27 -12.12 -34.97
C MET A 211 -23.99 -11.29 -36.02
N GLU A 212 -24.97 -10.47 -35.63
CA GLU A 212 -25.71 -9.58 -36.53
C GLU A 212 -24.79 -8.52 -37.15
N ASN A 213 -23.93 -7.88 -36.35
CA ASN A 213 -22.98 -6.87 -36.83
C ASN A 213 -21.92 -7.44 -37.78
N LEU A 214 -21.51 -8.70 -37.58
CA LEU A 214 -20.57 -9.41 -38.46
C LEU A 214 -21.26 -10.10 -39.65
N GLY A 215 -22.60 -10.08 -39.72
CA GLY A 215 -23.37 -10.75 -40.77
C GLY A 215 -23.28 -12.29 -40.71
N ILE A 216 -23.07 -12.85 -39.52
CA ILE A 216 -22.96 -14.30 -39.31
C ILE A 216 -24.37 -14.88 -39.15
N GLU A 217 -24.75 -15.79 -40.03
CA GLU A 217 -26.03 -16.52 -39.97
C GLU A 217 -25.80 -17.96 -39.48
N GLU A 218 -26.47 -18.38 -38.41
CA GLU A 218 -26.46 -19.75 -37.92
C GLU A 218 -27.85 -20.39 -38.10
N PRO A 219 -28.08 -21.12 -39.21
CA PRO A 219 -29.38 -21.71 -39.49
C PRO A 219 -29.69 -22.96 -38.64
N ARG A 220 -28.69 -23.54 -37.96
CA ARG A 220 -28.91 -24.74 -37.13
C ARG A 220 -29.47 -24.35 -35.77
N ARG A 221 -30.42 -25.15 -35.27
CA ARG A 221 -30.97 -25.01 -33.92
C ARG A 221 -30.27 -25.92 -32.93
N ALA A 222 -29.91 -25.40 -31.76
CA ALA A 222 -29.37 -26.20 -30.67
C ALA A 222 -30.33 -27.34 -30.28
N ARG A 223 -29.81 -28.57 -30.17
CA ARG A 223 -30.58 -29.74 -29.73
C ARG A 223 -30.83 -29.66 -28.22
N LYS A 224 -31.95 -30.22 -27.76
CA LYS A 224 -32.26 -30.29 -26.32
C LYS A 224 -31.22 -31.15 -25.60
N THR A 225 -30.69 -30.66 -24.48
CA THR A 225 -29.77 -31.38 -23.59
C THR A 225 -30.36 -31.48 -22.18
N TYR A 226 -29.99 -32.54 -21.46
CA TYR A 226 -30.36 -32.70 -20.06
C TYR A 226 -29.25 -32.10 -19.18
N TRP A 227 -29.63 -31.38 -18.12
CA TRP A 227 -28.74 -30.86 -17.09
C TRP A 227 -29.20 -31.47 -15.76
N TYR A 228 -28.34 -32.23 -15.10
CA TYR A 228 -28.58 -32.92 -13.83
C TYR A 228 -27.45 -32.67 -12.84
#